data_AF-A0A6V7JUT2-F1
#
_entry.id   AF-A0A6V7JUT2-F1
#
_cell.length_a   1.000
_cell.length_b   1.000
_cell.length_c   1.000
_cell.angle_alpha   90.00
_cell.angle_beta   90.00
_cell.angle_gamma   90.00
#
_symmetry.space_group_name_H-M   'P 1'
#
loop_
_entity.id
_entity.type
_entity.pdbx_description
1 polymer ?
#
loop_
_entity_poly.entity_id
_entity_poly.type
_entity_poly.pdbx_seq_one_letter_code
_entity_poly.pdbx_strand_id
1 'polypeptide(L)' 'IVTPSSMFNDGFENSTVPLCVTVVHPELSGVQAILIEAACTAIILCTACGSWDPRCAHTTDSTALRFGLAVAGISFAA' A
#
# COMPACT_ATOMS: atom_id res chain seq x y z
N ILE A 1 -12.79 -8.61 19.09
CA ILE A 1 -13.01 -9.86 18.33
C ILE A 1 -11.75 -10.08 17.50
N VAL A 2 -11.04 -11.18 17.67
CA VAL A 2 -9.83 -11.50 16.88
C VAL A 2 -10.20 -12.73 16.07
N THR A 3 -10.21 -12.60 14.75
CA THR A 3 -10.53 -13.70 13.85
C THR A 3 -9.41 -14.75 13.95
N PRO A 4 -9.73 -16.03 14.19
CA PRO A 4 -8.70 -17.07 14.29
C PRO A 4 -7.96 -17.25 12.96
N SER A 5 -6.65 -17.50 13.04
CA SER A 5 -5.75 -17.59 11.87
C SER A 5 -6.16 -18.67 10.86
N SER A 6 -6.87 -19.70 11.30
CA SER A 6 -7.41 -20.76 10.43
C SER A 6 -8.51 -20.30 9.47
N MET A 7 -9.09 -19.12 9.70
CA MET A 7 -10.12 -18.52 8.83
C MET A 7 -9.54 -17.45 7.89
N PHE A 8 -8.24 -17.18 7.96
CA PHE A 8 -7.57 -16.09 7.23
C PHE A 8 -6.93 -16.59 5.94
N ASN A 9 -7.73 -17.27 5.12
CA ASN A 9 -7.30 -17.89 3.88
C ASN A 9 -8.29 -17.56 2.73
N ASP A 10 -7.91 -17.84 1.48
CA ASP A 10 -8.65 -17.57 0.24
C ASP A 10 -10.02 -18.28 0.11
N GLY A 11 -10.45 -19.01 1.14
CA GLY A 11 -11.74 -19.70 1.21
C GLY A 11 -11.65 -21.21 0.94
N PHE A 12 -10.46 -21.74 0.71
CA PHE A 12 -10.22 -23.17 0.54
C PHE A 12 -9.60 -23.80 1.79
N GLU A 13 -10.20 -24.83 2.36
CA GLU A 13 -9.80 -25.42 3.66
C GLU A 13 -8.31 -25.86 3.75
N ASN A 14 -7.65 -26.08 2.61
CA ASN A 14 -6.24 -26.50 2.51
C ASN A 14 -5.32 -25.41 1.92
N SER A 15 -5.82 -24.21 1.64
CA SER A 15 -4.96 -23.14 1.18
C SER A 15 -4.34 -22.42 2.39
N THR A 16 -3.09 -22.00 2.26
CA THR A 16 -2.38 -21.14 3.22
C THR A 16 -2.11 -19.76 2.65
N VAL A 17 -2.68 -19.46 1.48
CA VAL A 17 -2.57 -18.15 0.84
C VAL A 17 -3.20 -17.11 1.77
N PRO A 18 -2.44 -16.09 2.18
CA PRO A 18 -2.94 -15.10 3.12
C PRO A 18 -3.85 -14.10 2.39
N LEU A 19 -4.92 -13.67 3.06
CA LEU A 19 -5.91 -12.75 2.51
C LEU A 19 -5.62 -11.30 2.97
N CYS A 20 -5.90 -10.30 2.14
CA CYS A 20 -5.80 -8.87 2.50
C CYS A 20 -4.41 -8.41 2.98
N VAL A 21 -3.35 -9.10 2.58
CA VAL A 21 -1.95 -8.72 2.87
C VAL A 21 -1.16 -8.66 1.57
N THR A 22 -0.14 -7.81 1.54
CA THR A 22 0.81 -7.78 0.43
C THR A 22 1.76 -8.97 0.54
N VAL A 23 1.82 -9.79 -0.51
CA VAL A 23 2.73 -10.93 -0.60
C VAL A 23 3.75 -10.62 -1.67
N VAL A 24 5.03 -10.78 -1.33
CA VAL A 24 6.13 -10.61 -2.27
C VAL A 24 6.13 -11.77 -3.26
N HIS A 25 6.29 -11.46 -4.55
CA HIS A 25 6.40 -12.48 -5.59
C HIS A 25 7.63 -13.38 -5.33
N PRO A 26 7.51 -14.72 -5.44
CA PRO A 26 8.57 -15.67 -5.06
C PRO A 26 9.89 -15.49 -5.83
N GLU A 27 9.84 -14.90 -7.02
CA GLU A 27 11.02 -14.62 -7.85
C GLU A 27 11.76 -13.32 -7.45
N LEU A 28 11.23 -12.54 -6.51
CA LEU A 28 11.85 -11.29 -6.05
C LEU A 28 12.75 -11.54 -4.83
N SER A 29 13.96 -11.00 -4.89
CA SER A 29 14.86 -11.00 -3.73
C SER A 29 14.30 -10.12 -2.60
N GLY A 30 14.49 -10.54 -1.35
CA GLY A 30 14.00 -9.78 -0.18
C GLY A 30 14.50 -8.33 -0.14
N VAL A 31 15.71 -8.06 -0.63
CA VAL A 31 16.25 -6.68 -0.72
C VAL A 31 15.47 -5.84 -1.74
N GLN A 32 15.11 -6.44 -2.88
CA GLN A 32 14.33 -5.77 -3.91
C GLN A 32 12.92 -5.46 -3.42
N ALA A 33 12.31 -6.39 -2.69
CA ALA A 33 11.00 -6.18 -2.07
C ALA A 33 11.01 -5.03 -1.06
N ILE A 34 12.03 -4.96 -0.20
CA ILE A 34 12.19 -3.86 0.77
C ILE A 34 12.33 -2.51 0.07
N LEU A 35 13.10 -2.45 -1.02
CA LEU A 35 13.28 -1.21 -1.79
C LEU A 35 11.96 -0.73 -2.41
N ILE A 36 11.17 -1.64 -2.97
CA ILE A 36 9.85 -1.31 -3.56
C ILE A 36 8.91 -0.79 -2.48
N GLU A 37 8.77 -1.51 -1.36
CA GLU A 37 7.91 -1.12 -0.23
C GLU A 37 8.32 0.24 0.37
N ALA A 38 9.62 0.46 0.54
CA ALA A 38 10.17 1.72 1.03
C ALA A 38 9.88 2.89 0.07
N ALA A 39 10.02 2.67 -1.24
CA ALA A 39 9.70 3.67 -2.26
C ALA A 39 8.21 4.02 -2.28
N CYS A 40 7.33 3.01 -2.22
CA CYS A 40 5.88 3.22 -2.15
C CYS A 40 5.49 4.05 -0.92
N THR A 41 6.03 3.67 0.25
CA THR A 41 5.80 4.38 1.51
C THR A 41 6.30 5.82 1.44
N ALA A 42 7.47 6.05 0.87
CA ALA A 42 8.04 7.39 0.72
C ALA A 42 7.16 8.30 -0.16
N ILE A 43 6.61 7.77 -1.26
CA ILE A 43 5.69 8.54 -2.13
C ILE A 43 4.44 8.94 -1.35
N ILE A 44 3.82 8.00 -0.61
CA ILE A 44 2.63 8.27 0.20
C ILE A 44 2.94 9.32 1.28
N LEU A 45 4.10 9.21 1.93
CA LEU A 45 4.55 10.17 2.94
C LEU A 45 4.75 11.57 2.34
N CYS A 46 5.41 11.67 1.20
CA CYS A 46 5.59 12.94 0.47
C CYS A 46 4.23 13.55 0.07
N THR A 47 3.26 12.75 -0.37
CA THR A 47 1.90 13.25 -0.63
C THR A 47 1.20 13.73 0.63
N ALA A 48 1.42 13.08 1.78
CA ALA A 48 0.91 13.51 3.08
C ALA A 48 1.47 14.86 3.48
N CYS A 49 2.80 14.96 3.53
CA CYS A 49 3.50 16.18 3.88
C CYS A 49 3.13 17.34 2.93
N GLY A 50 3.03 17.08 1.63
CA GLY A 50 2.63 18.09 0.65
C GLY A 50 1.17 18.54 0.79
N SER A 51 0.27 17.65 1.20
CA SER A 51 -1.14 17.98 1.42
C SER A 51 -1.39 18.79 2.69
N TRP A 52 -0.54 18.62 3.70
CA TRP A 52 -0.62 19.33 4.99
C TRP A 52 0.31 20.53 5.08
N ASP A 53 1.13 20.78 4.06
CA ASP A 53 1.97 21.97 4.05
C ASP A 53 1.10 23.24 3.93
N PRO A 54 1.17 24.15 4.93
CA PRO A 54 0.31 25.34 4.96
C PRO A 54 0.62 26.34 3.83
N ARG A 55 1.76 26.23 3.15
CA ARG A 55 2.09 27.07 1.98
C ARG A 55 1.34 26.60 0.74
N CYS A 56 0.87 25.34 0.73
CA CYS A 56 0.11 24.73 -0.34
C CYS A 56 -1.42 24.76 -0.12
N ALA A 57 -1.90 25.45 0.92
CA ALA A 57 -3.30 25.50 1.34
C ALA A 57 -4.29 25.96 0.25
N HIS A 58 -3.80 26.68 -0.77
CA HIS A 58 -4.59 27.11 -1.92
C HIS A 58 -4.85 25.98 -2.95
N THR A 59 -4.23 24.81 -2.82
CA THR A 59 -4.37 23.67 -3.75
C THR A 59 -5.01 22.44 -3.11
N THR A 60 -5.67 22.63 -1.96
CA THR A 60 -6.22 21.58 -1.09
C THR A 60 -7.54 20.99 -1.57
N ASP A 61 -8.15 21.54 -2.63
CA ASP A 61 -9.51 21.14 -3.06
C ASP A 61 -9.66 19.65 -3.43
N SER A 62 -8.55 18.93 -3.69
CA SER A 62 -8.57 17.52 -4.10
C SER A 62 -7.50 16.64 -3.42
N THR A 63 -7.21 16.82 -2.14
CA THR A 63 -6.18 16.03 -1.42
C THR A 63 -6.47 14.52 -1.42
N ALA A 64 -7.71 14.12 -1.13
CA ALA A 64 -8.12 12.71 -1.13
C ALA A 64 -7.95 12.06 -2.52
N LEU A 65 -8.23 12.80 -3.59
CA LEU A 65 -8.14 12.31 -4.96
C LEU A 65 -6.68 12.17 -5.40
N ARG A 66 -5.80 13.09 -4.98
CA ARG A 66 -4.34 12.99 -5.23
C ARG A 66 -3.72 11.80 -4.51
N PHE A 67 -4.13 11.56 -3.26
CA PHE A 67 -3.73 10.37 -2.51
C PHE A 67 -4.24 9.08 -3.14
N GLY A 68 -5.53 9.02 -3.48
CA GLY A 68 -6.13 7.86 -4.11
C GLY A 68 -5.49 7.54 -5.46
N LEU A 69 -5.18 8.56 -6.27
CA LEU A 69 -4.49 8.39 -7.55
C LEU A 69 -3.04 7.94 -7.36
N ALA A 70 -2.32 8.44 -6.35
CA ALA A 70 -0.97 8.01 -6.03
C ALA A 70 -0.94 6.53 -5.61
N VAL A 71 -1.86 6.11 -4.73
CA VAL A 71 -2.00 4.72 -4.31
C VAL A 71 -2.36 3.82 -5.51
N ALA A 72 -3.36 4.20 -6.31
CA ALA A 72 -3.76 3.44 -7.49
C ALA A 72 -2.62 3.32 -8.53
N GLY A 73 -1.86 4.39 -8.75
CA GLY A 73 -0.71 4.39 -9.66
C GLY A 73 0.40 3.46 -9.18
N ILE A 74 0.69 3.47 -7.88
CA ILE A 74 1.64 2.55 -7.26
C ILE A 74 1.15 1.10 -7.38
N SER A 75 -0.14 0.83 -7.13
CA SER A 75 -0.72 -0.51 -7.25
C SER A 75 -0.71 -1.08 -8.67
N PHE A 76 -0.64 -0.24 -9.70
CA PHE A 76 -0.47 -0.68 -11.09
C PHE A 76 1.00 -0.91 -11.46
N ALA A 77 1.92 -0.21 -10.79
CA ALA A 77 3.35 -0.31 -11.04
C ALA A 77 4.02 -1.48 -10.28
N ALA A 78 3.45 -1.87 -9.14
CA ALA A 78 3.85 -3.03 -8.34
C ALA A 78 3.21 -4.31 -8.85
#